data_AF-A0A7J5A9N6-F1
#
_entry.id   AF-A0A7J5A9N6-F1
#
_cell.length_a   1.000
_cell.length_b   1.000
_cell.length_c   1.000
_cell.angle_alpha   90.00
_cell.angle_beta   90.00
_cell.angle_gamma   90.00
#
_symmetry.space_group_name_H-M   'P 1'
#
loop_
_entity.id
_entity.type
_entity.pdbx_description
1 polymer ?
#
loop_
_entity_poly.entity_id
_entity_poly.type
_entity_poly.pdbx_seq_one_letter_code
_entity_poly.pdbx_strand_id
1 'polypeptide(L)'
;METANQNDIHYSPSLEIENRDNKNGLTVSAVDGKEWYIFFKRPKIVKKFFGLREKMDNHYLTDVTGQTIDDVRTCLGALIKNDLNFLEQKIK
;
A
#
# COMPACT_ATOMS: atom_id res chain seq x y z
N MET A 1 20.65 23.75 6.05
CA MET A 1 20.55 22.43 5.38
C MET A 1 21.02 22.64 3.96
N GLU A 2 22.11 22.00 3.57
CA GLU A 2 22.51 21.96 2.16
C GLU A 2 21.40 21.25 1.39
N THR A 3 20.84 21.92 0.38
CA THR A 3 19.85 21.34 -0.51
C THR A 3 20.57 20.31 -1.38
N ALA A 4 20.28 19.03 -1.17
CA ALA A 4 20.74 17.97 -2.07
C ALA A 4 20.37 18.32 -3.51
N ASN A 5 21.30 18.11 -4.44
CA ASN A 5 21.04 18.29 -5.86
C ASN A 5 19.93 17.32 -6.29
N GLN A 6 18.90 17.81 -6.98
CA GLN A 6 17.77 16.97 -7.39
C GLN A 6 18.20 15.77 -8.26
N ASN A 7 19.31 15.90 -8.99
CA ASN A 7 19.85 14.81 -9.82
C ASN A 7 20.39 13.63 -9.00
N ASP A 8 20.70 13.85 -7.72
CA ASP A 8 21.21 12.82 -6.81
C ASP A 8 20.07 12.15 -6.01
N ILE A 9 18.82 12.58 -6.21
CA ILE A 9 17.64 11.97 -5.59
C ILE A 9 17.12 10.87 -6.52
N HIS A 10 17.39 9.62 -6.13
CA HIS A 10 16.87 8.45 -6.83
C HIS A 10 15.69 7.86 -6.08
N TYR A 11 14.64 7.49 -6.81
CA TYR A 11 13.47 6.81 -6.28
C TYR A 11 13.51 5.33 -6.67
N SER A 12 13.09 4.49 -5.74
CA SER A 12 12.80 3.09 -6.02
C SER A 12 11.75 2.98 -7.14
N PRO A 13 11.93 2.06 -8.10
CA PRO A 13 10.91 1.80 -9.10
C PRO A 13 9.67 1.23 -8.42
N SER A 14 8.49 1.77 -8.77
CA SER A 14 7.22 1.40 -8.17
C SER A 14 6.12 1.13 -9.21
N LEU A 15 5.14 0.35 -8.80
CA LEU A 15 3.95 0.01 -9.58
C LEU A 15 2.71 0.23 -8.72
N GLU A 16 1.73 0.95 -9.25
CA GLU A 16 0.43 1.18 -8.60
C GLU A 16 -0.70 0.60 -9.45
N ILE A 17 -1.59 -0.15 -8.80
CA ILE A 17 -2.77 -0.76 -9.42
C ILE A 17 -3.97 -0.49 -8.51
N GLU A 18 -5.05 0.06 -9.07
CA GLU A 18 -6.31 0.34 -8.36
C GLU A 18 -7.50 -0.32 -9.08
N ASN A 19 -8.35 -1.01 -8.32
CA ASN A 19 -9.65 -1.46 -8.80
C ASN A 19 -10.61 -0.26 -8.86
N ARG A 20 -11.09 0.03 -10.08
CA ARG A 20 -11.93 1.21 -10.35
C ARG A 20 -13.30 1.16 -9.67
N ASP A 21 -13.82 -0.03 -9.41
CA ASP A 21 -15.18 -0.26 -8.91
C ASP A 21 -15.24 -0.08 -7.38
N ASN A 22 -14.24 -0.58 -6.66
CA ASN A 22 -14.23 -0.57 -5.19
C ASN A 22 -13.13 0.30 -4.57
N LYS A 23 -12.27 0.93 -5.38
CA LYS A 23 -11.19 1.84 -4.95
C LYS A 23 -10.11 1.21 -4.07
N ASN A 24 -10.03 -0.11 -4.03
CA ASN A 24 -8.93 -0.82 -3.39
C ASN A 24 -7.74 -0.84 -4.36
N GLY A 25 -6.54 -0.57 -3.87
CA GLY A 25 -5.34 -0.55 -4.68
C GLY A 25 -4.10 -0.94 -3.92
N LEU A 26 -3.14 -1.50 -4.64
CA LEU A 26 -1.82 -1.81 -4.15
C LEU A 26 -0.79 -0.97 -4.89
N THR A 27 0.10 -0.34 -4.12
CA THR A 27 1.36 0.20 -4.64
C THR A 27 2.48 -0.69 -4.13
N VAL A 28 3.41 -1.08 -5.00
CA VAL A 28 4.57 -1.87 -4.63
C VAL A 28 5.84 -1.16 -5.10
N SER A 29 6.89 -1.19 -4.29
CA SER A 29 8.14 -0.50 -4.58
C SER A 29 9.32 -1.44 -4.33
N ALA A 30 10.24 -1.54 -5.29
CA ALA A 30 11.44 -2.37 -5.16
C ALA A 30 12.58 -1.59 -4.52
N VAL A 31 13.02 -2.04 -3.35
CA VAL A 31 14.11 -1.44 -2.58
C VAL A 31 15.35 -2.31 -2.72
N ASP A 32 16.41 -1.71 -3.28
CA ASP A 32 17.70 -2.36 -3.53
C ASP A 32 17.64 -3.70 -4.28
N GLY A 33 16.55 -3.92 -5.05
CA GLY A 33 16.31 -5.13 -5.84
C GLY A 33 16.08 -6.42 -5.04
N LYS A 34 16.06 -6.36 -3.70
CA LYS A 34 15.94 -7.53 -2.82
C LYS A 34 14.72 -7.48 -1.91
N GLU A 35 14.28 -6.27 -1.57
CA GLU A 35 13.19 -6.02 -0.65
C GLU A 35 12.08 -5.27 -1.35
N TRP A 36 10.85 -5.47 -0.87
CA TRP A 36 9.66 -4.83 -1.40
C TRP A 36 8.88 -4.15 -0.29
N TYR A 37 8.38 -2.96 -0.60
CA TYR A 37 7.37 -2.28 0.20
C TYR A 37 6.03 -2.46 -0.49
N ILE A 38 4.99 -2.76 0.28
CA ILE A 38 3.62 -2.92 -0.21
C ILE A 38 2.74 -1.93 0.54
N PHE A 39 2.05 -1.08 -0.20
CA PHE A 39 1.11 -0.10 0.31
C PHE A 39 -0.30 -0.50 -0.13
N PHE A 40 -1.21 -0.70 0.81
CA PHE A 40 -2.60 -1.05 0.56
C PHE A 40 -3.52 0.12 0.83
N LYS A 41 -4.05 0.70 -0.24
CA LYS A 41 -4.99 1.83 -0.25
C LYS A 41 -6.42 1.30 -0.37
N ARG A 42 -7.33 1.78 0.47
CA ARG A 42 -8.75 1.40 0.42
C ARG A 42 -9.68 2.39 1.13
N PRO A 43 -10.97 2.43 0.77
CA PRO A 43 -11.97 3.05 1.63
C PRO A 43 -12.10 2.28 2.95
N LYS A 44 -11.95 2.96 4.08
CA LYS A 44 -12.07 2.34 5.41
C LYS A 44 -12.75 3.29 6.40
N ILE A 45 -13.66 2.76 7.21
CA ILE A 45 -14.23 3.50 8.34
C ILE A 45 -13.17 3.59 9.43
N VAL A 46 -12.78 4.81 9.77
CA VAL A 46 -11.82 5.09 10.84
C VAL A 46 -12.51 5.71 12.05
N LYS A 47 -12.11 5.26 13.23
CA LYS A 47 -12.59 5.78 14.52
C LYS A 47 -11.68 6.91 14.99
N LYS A 48 -12.28 8.03 15.42
CA LYS A 48 -11.60 9.17 16.05
C LYS A 48 -12.16 9.38 17.45
N PHE A 49 -11.39 10.09 18.29
CA PHE A 49 -11.76 10.43 19.68
C PHE A 49 -12.20 9.19 20.48
N PHE A 50 -11.34 8.18 20.60
CA PHE A 50 -11.64 6.92 21.31
C PHE A 50 -12.91 6.19 20.82
N GLY A 51 -13.28 6.37 19.55
CA GLY A 51 -14.47 5.74 18.96
C GLY A 51 -15.75 6.57 19.06
N LEU A 52 -15.70 7.80 19.58
CA LEU A 52 -16.86 8.69 19.65
C LEU A 52 -17.30 9.24 18.30
N ARG A 53 -16.44 9.18 17.27
CA ARG A 53 -16.78 9.58 15.90
C ARG A 53 -16.20 8.60 14.90
N GLU A 54 -17.03 8.18 13.96
CA GLU A 54 -16.64 7.39 12.80
C GLU A 54 -16.66 8.29 11.55
N LYS A 55 -15.68 8.11 10.68
CA LYS A 55 -15.62 8.78 9.38
C LYS A 55 -15.10 7.79 8.34
N MET A 56 -15.69 7.79 7.15
CA MET A 56 -15.10 7.12 5.99
C MET A 56 -13.84 7.86 5.56
N ASP A 57 -12.71 7.16 5.54
CA ASP A 57 -11.50 7.59 4.86
C ASP A 57 -11.43 6.86 3.52
N ASN A 58 -11.61 7.59 2.42
CA ASN A 58 -11.63 7.03 1.07
C ASN A 58 -10.24 6.59 0.57
N HIS A 59 -9.17 7.01 1.26
CA HIS A 59 -7.79 6.76 0.85
C HIS A 59 -6.96 6.21 2.02
N TYR A 60 -7.59 5.41 2.88
CA TYR A 60 -6.90 4.80 4.01
C TYR A 60 -5.75 3.91 3.50
N LEU A 61 -4.54 4.21 3.95
CA LEU A 61 -3.31 3.57 3.50
C LEU A 61 -2.69 2.80 4.65
N THR A 62 -2.22 1.58 4.37
CA THR A 62 -1.41 0.78 5.29
C THR A 62 -0.22 0.26 4.51
N ASP A 63 0.98 0.38 5.06
CA ASP A 63 2.20 -0.12 4.44
C ASP A 63 2.84 -1.25 5.24
N VAL A 64 3.47 -2.17 4.52
CA VAL A 64 4.36 -3.19 5.08
C VAL A 64 5.66 -3.21 4.29
N THR A 65 6.77 -3.22 5.01
CA THR A 65 8.14 -3.26 4.47
C THR A 65 8.76 -4.64 4.70
N GLY A 66 9.99 -4.90 4.23
CA GLY A 66 10.64 -6.19 4.43
C GLY A 66 10.07 -7.34 3.60
N GLN A 67 9.24 -7.05 2.59
CA GLN A 67 8.52 -8.09 1.86
C GLN A 67 9.36 -8.69 0.73
N THR A 68 9.05 -9.93 0.38
CA THR A 68 9.68 -10.61 -0.76
C THR A 68 8.88 -10.34 -2.06
N ILE A 69 9.47 -10.68 -3.21
CA ILE A 69 8.75 -10.66 -4.49
C ILE A 69 7.55 -11.63 -4.49
N ASP A 70 7.61 -12.72 -3.74
CA ASP A 70 6.52 -13.69 -3.65
C ASP A 70 5.37 -13.16 -2.79
N ASP A 71 5.66 -12.37 -1.75
CA ASP A 71 4.63 -11.62 -1.02
C ASP A 71 3.93 -10.62 -1.94
N VAL A 72 4.68 -9.90 -2.78
CA VAL A 72 4.14 -8.98 -3.80
C VAL A 72 3.21 -9.71 -4.76
N ARG A 73 3.67 -10.83 -5.34
CA ARG A 73 2.85 -11.66 -6.25
C ARG A 73 1.58 -12.15 -5.58
N THR A 74 1.68 -12.57 -4.32
CA THR A 74 0.53 -13.05 -3.54
C THR A 74 -0.48 -11.93 -3.33
N CYS A 75 -0.04 -10.74 -2.92
CA CYS A 75 -0.93 -9.59 -2.71
C CYS A 75 -1.58 -9.10 -4.02
N LEU A 76 -0.80 -9.00 -5.10
CA LEU A 76 -1.35 -8.64 -6.42
C LEU A 76 -2.36 -9.68 -6.91
N GLY A 77 -2.08 -10.98 -6.71
CA GLY A 77 -3.01 -12.05 -7.01
C GLY A 77 -4.30 -11.97 -6.21
N ALA A 78 -4.23 -11.61 -4.92
CA ALA A 78 -5.40 -11.38 -4.08
C ALA A 78 -6.21 -10.16 -4.56
N LEU A 79 -5.56 -9.06 -4.94
CA LEU A 79 -6.23 -7.89 -5.51
C LEU A 79 -6.98 -8.24 -6.80
N ILE A 80 -6.34 -8.97 -7.72
CA ILE A 80 -6.96 -9.42 -8.99
C ILE A 80 -8.18 -10.32 -8.73
N LYS A 81 -8.10 -11.21 -7.74
CA LYS A 81 -9.20 -12.10 -7.34
C LYS A 81 -10.26 -11.41 -6.47
N ASN A 82 -10.06 -10.13 -6.15
CA ASN A 82 -10.87 -9.36 -5.21
C ASN A 82 -10.97 -10.00 -3.81
N ASP A 83 -9.92 -10.70 -3.38
CA ASP A 83 -9.80 -11.27 -2.03
C ASP A 83 -9.31 -10.20 -1.04
N LEU A 84 -10.19 -9.23 -0.76
CA LEU A 84 -9.88 -8.09 0.10
C LEU A 84 -9.71 -8.51 1.57
N ASN A 85 -10.35 -9.60 1.99
CA ASN A 85 -10.21 -10.12 3.35
C ASN A 85 -8.78 -10.62 3.59
N PHE A 86 -8.20 -11.34 2.63
CA PHE A 86 -6.79 -11.72 2.70
C PHE A 86 -5.88 -10.49 2.82
N LEU A 87 -6.11 -9.47 1.98
CA LEU A 87 -5.30 -8.24 1.99
C LEU A 87 -5.37 -7.50 3.33
N GLU A 88 -6.56 -7.36 3.92
CA GLU A 88 -6.76 -6.75 5.25
C GLU A 88 -6.07 -7.53 6.38
N GLN A 89 -5.95 -8.86 6.24
CA GLN A 89 -5.29 -9.69 7.24
C GLN A 89 -3.77 -9.69 7.09
N LYS A 90 -3.28 -9.71 5.85
CA LYS A 90 -1.85 -9.76 5.51
C LYS A 90 -1.15 -8.41 5.71
N ILE A 91 -1.84 -7.29 5.44
CA ILE A 91 -1.29 -5.93 5.45
C ILE A 91 -1.96 -5.13 6.59
N LYS A 92 -1.31 -5.10 7.76
CA LYS A 92 -1.82 -4.50 9.00
C LYS A 92 -0.93 -3.39 9.51
#